data_AF-A0A2I0DC76-F1
#
_entry.id   AF-A0A2I0DC76-F1
#
_cell.length_a   1.000
_cell.length_b   1.000
_cell.length_c   1.000
_cell.angle_alpha   90.00
_cell.angle_beta   90.00
_cell.angle_gamma   90.00
#
_symmetry.space_group_name_H-M   'P 1'
#
loop_
_entity.id
_entity.type
_entity.pdbx_description
1 polymer ?
#
loop_
_entity_poly.entity_id
_entity_poly.type
_entity_poly.pdbx_seq_one_letter_code
_entity_poly.pdbx_strand_id
1 'polypeptide(L)'
;MNNKITFLMGIVGVILFVVSSILGGFLIEDYNRLSQYISESYAIDTEYGKILRTFGYIPSGIFMTLFCFLGVRYFQSSKLLKIGFYGIGIFYGLATVVVGIFPCDSGCNKELIDPSSS
;
A
#
# COMPACT_ATOMS: atom_id res chain seq x y z
N MET A 1 -13.60 -5.90 19.01
CA MET A 1 -12.70 -6.89 18.36
C MET A 1 -11.74 -7.43 19.41
N ASN A 2 -11.18 -8.62 19.25
CA ASN A 2 -10.18 -9.17 20.17
C ASN A 2 -8.78 -8.63 19.84
N ASN A 3 -7.92 -8.42 20.83
CA ASN A 3 -6.55 -7.93 20.61
C ASN A 3 -5.74 -8.86 19.67
N LYS A 4 -5.92 -10.18 19.77
CA LYS A 4 -5.29 -11.18 18.90
C LYS A 4 -5.69 -11.00 17.43
N ILE A 5 -6.97 -10.70 17.17
CA ILE A 5 -7.47 -10.49 15.81
C ILE A 5 -6.89 -9.19 15.25
N THR A 6 -6.90 -8.11 16.05
CA THR A 6 -6.30 -6.83 15.66
C THR A 6 -4.83 -6.99 15.31
N PHE A 7 -4.07 -7.69 16.17
CA PHE A 7 -2.68 -8.02 15.93
C PHE A 7 -2.46 -8.80 14.63
N LEU A 8 -3.28 -9.83 14.39
CA LEU A 8 -3.20 -10.64 13.18
C LEU A 8 -3.49 -9.82 11.91
N MET A 9 -4.43 -8.88 11.95
CA MET A 9 -4.66 -7.95 10.83
C MET A 9 -3.40 -7.15 10.48
N GLY A 10 -2.69 -6.64 11.49
CA GLY A 10 -1.44 -5.93 11.27
C GLY A 10 -0.39 -6.81 10.58
N ILE A 11 -0.20 -8.03 11.06
CA ILE A 11 0.75 -8.99 10.47
C ILE A 11 0.36 -9.33 9.02
N VAL A 12 -0.90 -9.70 8.79
CA VAL A 12 -1.39 -10.08 7.47
C VAL A 12 -1.26 -8.92 6.50
N GLY A 13 -1.61 -7.70 6.92
CA GLY A 13 -1.46 -6.50 6.11
C GLY A 13 0.00 -6.29 5.65
N VAL A 14 0.95 -6.34 6.58
CA VAL A 14 2.38 -6.19 6.26
C VAL A 14 2.90 -7.32 5.36
N ILE A 15 2.51 -8.57 5.63
CA ILE A 15 2.93 -9.72 4.80
C ILE A 15 2.41 -9.55 3.37
N LEU A 16 1.13 -9.20 3.20
CA LEU A 16 0.56 -8.97 1.87
C LEU A 16 1.30 -7.85 1.12
N PHE A 17 1.62 -6.75 1.81
CA PHE A 17 2.40 -5.67 1.22
C PHE A 17 3.79 -6.11 0.74
N VAL A 18 4.54 -6.78 1.62
CA VAL A 18 5.92 -7.19 1.35
C VAL A 18 5.96 -8.23 0.24
N VAL A 19 5.09 -9.25 0.30
CA VAL A 19 5.00 -10.29 -0.73
C VAL A 19 4.65 -9.68 -2.08
N SER A 20 3.66 -8.77 -2.13
CA SER A 20 3.25 -8.13 -3.39
C SER A 20 4.35 -7.26 -3.98
N SER A 21 5.10 -6.52 -3.14
CA SER A 21 6.21 -5.68 -3.59
C SER A 21 7.40 -6.48 -4.09
N ILE A 22 7.68 -7.64 -3.46
CA ILE A 22 8.73 -8.54 -3.91
C ILE A 22 8.33 -9.22 -5.22
N LEU A 23 7.10 -9.74 -5.31
CA LEU A 23 6.55 -10.39 -6.49
C LEU A 23 6.47 -9.43 -7.67
N GLY A 24 5.93 -8.22 -7.49
CA GLY A 24 5.91 -7.19 -8.53
C GLY A 24 7.29 -6.91 -9.10
N GLY A 25 8.32 -6.93 -8.26
CA GLY A 25 9.70 -6.77 -8.73
C GLY A 25 10.36 -7.97 -9.40
N PHE A 26 9.71 -9.14 -9.40
CA PHE A 26 10.15 -10.32 -10.17
C PHE A 26 9.30 -10.56 -11.42
N LEU A 27 8.04 -10.17 -11.39
CA LEU A 27 7.04 -10.44 -12.44
C LEU A 27 7.04 -9.39 -13.57
N ILE A 28 7.73 -8.26 -13.40
CA ILE A 28 7.68 -7.14 -14.36
C ILE A 28 9.05 -6.97 -14.99
N GLU A 29 9.09 -7.16 -16.30
CA GLU A 29 10.30 -6.94 -17.10
C GLU A 29 10.74 -5.47 -17.01
N ASP A 30 12.06 -5.26 -16.94
CA ASP A 30 12.70 -3.94 -16.78
C ASP A 30 12.33 -3.13 -15.52
N TYR A 31 11.63 -3.73 -14.55
CA TYR A 31 11.37 -3.09 -13.26
C TYR A 31 12.57 -3.15 -12.31
N ASN A 32 13.08 -1.99 -11.92
CA ASN A 32 14.16 -1.84 -10.94
C ASN A 32 13.62 -1.38 -9.59
N ARG A 33 13.58 -2.32 -8.63
CA ARG A 33 13.18 -2.09 -7.23
C ARG A 33 13.93 -0.98 -6.49
N LEU A 34 15.14 -0.61 -6.92
CA LEU A 34 15.95 0.41 -6.26
C LEU A 34 15.71 1.82 -6.82
N SER A 35 15.21 1.94 -8.05
CA SER A 35 15.10 3.23 -8.75
C SER A 35 13.70 3.60 -9.20
N GLN A 36 12.74 2.67 -9.11
CA GLN A 36 11.34 2.90 -9.44
C GLN A 36 10.44 2.78 -8.21
N TYR A 37 9.31 3.48 -8.27
CA TYR A 37 8.32 3.45 -7.21
C TYR A 37 7.59 2.11 -7.18
N ILE A 38 7.07 1.74 -6.00
CA ILE A 38 6.27 0.52 -5.83
C ILE A 38 4.97 0.61 -6.65
N SER A 39 4.41 1.82 -6.84
CA SER A 39 3.21 2.06 -7.66
C SER A 39 3.37 1.65 -9.12
N GLU A 40 4.59 1.72 -9.67
CA GLU A 40 4.88 1.25 -11.04
C GLU A 40 4.68 -0.26 -11.16
N SER A 41 4.86 -1.02 -10.07
CA SER A 41 4.69 -2.48 -10.10
C SER A 41 3.24 -2.93 -10.29
N TYR A 42 2.30 -1.99 -10.32
CA TYR A 42 0.90 -2.30 -10.58
C TYR A 42 0.17 -1.23 -11.40
N ALA A 43 0.92 -0.50 -12.23
CA ALA A 43 0.36 0.45 -13.19
C ALA A 43 -0.64 -0.23 -14.14
N ILE A 44 -1.47 0.57 -14.83
CA ILE A 44 -2.64 0.12 -15.60
C ILE A 44 -2.34 -1.02 -16.59
N ASP A 45 -1.17 -0.95 -17.21
CA ASP A 45 -0.73 -1.74 -18.35
C ASP A 45 0.40 -2.73 -17.99
N THR A 46 0.64 -2.93 -16.69
CA THR A 46 1.47 -4.04 -16.21
C THR A 46 0.71 -5.36 -16.26
N GLU A 47 1.34 -6.41 -16.81
CA GLU A 47 0.74 -7.73 -17.04
C GLU A 47 0.09 -8.32 -15.77
N TYR A 48 0.79 -8.24 -14.64
CA TYR A 48 0.35 -8.79 -13.35
C TYR A 48 -0.23 -7.73 -12.40
N GLY A 49 -0.29 -6.46 -12.81
CA GLY A 49 -0.65 -5.36 -11.91
C GLY A 49 -2.05 -5.48 -11.31
N LYS A 50 -3.03 -5.96 -12.09
CA LYS A 50 -4.40 -6.18 -11.59
C LYS A 50 -4.42 -7.20 -10.46
N ILE A 51 -3.71 -8.31 -10.61
CA ILE A 51 -3.62 -9.38 -9.61
C ILE A 51 -2.94 -8.86 -8.34
N LEU A 52 -1.82 -8.15 -8.49
CA LEU A 52 -1.07 -7.56 -7.37
C LEU A 52 -1.90 -6.53 -6.58
N ARG A 53 -2.72 -5.72 -7.26
CA ARG A 53 -3.64 -4.78 -6.59
C ARG A 53 -4.74 -5.50 -5.82
N THR A 54 -5.49 -6.37 -6.51
CA THR A 54 -6.71 -6.98 -5.97
C THR A 54 -6.41 -7.91 -4.79
N PHE A 55 -5.33 -8.68 -4.86
CA PHE A 55 -5.00 -9.66 -3.83
C PHE A 55 -3.88 -9.22 -2.88
N GLY A 56 -3.15 -8.16 -3.23
CA GLY A 56 -1.99 -7.68 -2.50
C GLY A 56 -2.20 -6.32 -1.86
N TYR A 57 -2.05 -5.26 -2.64
CA TYR A 57 -1.99 -3.88 -2.14
C TYR A 57 -3.31 -3.40 -1.52
N ILE A 58 -4.45 -3.65 -2.15
CA ILE A 58 -5.77 -3.25 -1.62
C ILE A 58 -6.06 -3.96 -0.28
N PRO A 59 -6.03 -5.29 -0.17
CA PRO A 59 -6.29 -5.96 1.11
C PRO A 59 -5.23 -5.62 2.16
N SER A 60 -3.96 -5.44 1.77
CA SER A 60 -2.92 -4.92 2.66
C SER A 60 -3.32 -3.58 3.28
N GLY A 61 -3.69 -2.59 2.45
CA GLY A 61 -4.08 -1.26 2.91
C GLY A 61 -5.29 -1.30 3.84
N ILE A 62 -6.28 -2.12 3.54
CA ILE A 62 -7.46 -2.35 4.41
C ILE A 62 -7.03 -2.89 5.77
N PHE A 63 -6.24 -3.96 5.81
CA PHE A 63 -5.82 -4.59 7.06
C PHE A 63 -4.92 -3.67 7.91
N MET A 64 -4.01 -2.94 7.26
CA MET A 64 -3.18 -1.92 7.91
C MET A 64 -4.03 -0.81 8.52
N THR A 65 -5.02 -0.31 7.79
CA THR A 65 -5.96 0.72 8.27
C THR A 65 -6.74 0.22 9.48
N LEU A 66 -7.30 -1.00 9.40
CA LEU A 66 -8.03 -1.62 10.50
C LEU A 66 -7.14 -1.82 11.73
N PHE A 67 -5.91 -2.31 11.55
CA PHE A 67 -4.93 -2.42 12.63
C PHE A 67 -4.66 -1.06 13.29
N CYS A 68 -4.44 -0.01 12.50
CA CYS A 68 -4.17 1.31 13.04
C CYS A 68 -5.36 1.90 13.84
N PHE A 69 -6.57 1.79 13.32
CA PHE A 69 -7.76 2.37 13.96
C PHE A 69 -8.25 1.56 15.17
N LEU A 70 -8.09 0.24 15.14
CA LEU A 70 -8.55 -0.65 16.21
C LEU A 70 -7.45 -0.90 17.24
N GLY A 71 -6.20 -0.96 16.81
CA GLY A 71 -5.01 -1.23 17.62
C GLY A 71 -4.75 -0.14 18.66
N VAL A 72 -4.98 1.13 18.29
CA VAL A 72 -4.75 2.29 19.16
C VAL A 72 -5.46 2.20 20.52
N ARG A 73 -6.57 1.45 20.61
CA ARG A 73 -7.37 1.28 21.83
C ARG A 73 -6.72 0.36 22.87
N TYR A 74 -5.75 -0.47 22.47
CA TYR A 74 -5.05 -1.39 23.35
C TYR A 74 -3.78 -0.81 23.96
N PHE A 75 -3.32 0.34 23.45
CA PHE A 75 -2.13 1.02 23.96
C PHE A 75 -2.48 2.10 24.98
N GLN A 76 -1.47 2.51 25.76
CA GLN A 76 -1.61 3.63 26.68
C GLN A 76 -2.03 4.90 25.93
N SER A 77 -2.96 5.65 26.52
CA SER A 77 -3.61 6.80 25.87
C SER A 77 -2.69 8.04 25.81
N SER A 78 -1.61 7.97 25.03
CA SER A 78 -0.78 9.12 24.67
C SER A 78 -1.32 9.80 23.41
N LYS A 79 -1.30 11.15 23.38
CA LYS A 79 -1.70 11.94 22.20
C LYS A 79 -0.81 11.62 21.00
N LEU A 80 0.51 11.54 21.21
CA LEU A 80 1.49 11.22 20.17
C LEU A 80 1.23 9.84 19.55
N LEU A 81 0.92 8.85 20.38
CA LEU A 81 0.62 7.49 19.90
C LEU A 81 -0.64 7.48 19.02
N LYS A 82 -1.70 8.18 19.44
CA LYS A 82 -2.93 8.30 18.64
C LYS A 82 -2.68 8.98 17.29
N ILE A 83 -1.91 10.07 17.28
CA ILE A 83 -1.54 10.78 16.05
C ILE A 83 -0.74 9.85 15.12
N GLY A 84 0.25 9.13 15.64
CA GLY A 84 1.05 8.18 14.85
C GLY A 84 0.21 7.06 14.25
N PHE A 85 -0.64 6.42 15.06
CA PHE A 85 -1.53 5.35 14.60
C PHE A 85 -2.51 5.84 13.53
N TYR A 86 -3.22 6.94 13.77
CA TYR A 86 -4.16 7.48 12.77
C TYR A 86 -3.45 8.01 11.54
N GLY A 87 -2.28 8.63 11.70
CA GLY A 87 -1.45 9.10 10.58
C GLY A 87 -1.05 7.96 9.65
N ILE A 88 -0.50 6.86 10.19
CA ILE A 88 -0.17 5.67 9.39
C ILE A 88 -1.43 5.06 8.77
N GLY A 89 -2.51 4.93 9.55
CA GLY A 89 -3.77 4.36 9.06
C GLY A 89 -4.36 5.14 7.88
N ILE A 90 -4.30 6.47 7.90
CA ILE A 90 -4.84 7.35 6.84
C ILE A 90 -3.84 7.48 5.69
N PHE A 91 -2.63 7.97 5.96
CA PHE A 91 -1.68 8.35 4.91
C PHE A 91 -0.97 7.17 4.27
N TYR A 92 -0.95 6.01 4.93
CA TYR A 92 -0.36 4.80 4.35
C TYR A 92 -1.42 3.74 4.10
N GLY A 93 -2.20 3.35 5.11
CA GLY A 93 -3.23 2.33 4.98
C GLY A 93 -4.29 2.69 3.92
N LEU A 94 -5.05 3.75 4.16
CA LEU A 94 -6.12 4.20 3.27
C LEU A 94 -5.57 4.68 1.92
N ALA A 95 -4.45 5.41 1.92
CA ALA A 95 -3.80 5.83 0.68
C ALA A 95 -3.42 4.64 -0.21
N THR A 96 -2.90 3.54 0.35
CA THR A 96 -2.59 2.33 -0.41
C THR A 96 -3.85 1.72 -1.05
N VAL A 97 -4.99 1.76 -0.35
CA VAL A 97 -6.27 1.31 -0.92
C VAL A 97 -6.67 2.20 -2.10
N VAL A 98 -6.60 3.53 -1.93
CA VAL A 98 -6.95 4.49 -2.97
C VAL A 98 -6.08 4.30 -4.22
N VAL A 99 -4.75 4.23 -4.08
CA VAL A 99 -3.83 4.04 -5.21
C VAL A 99 -3.95 2.63 -5.80
N GLY A 100 -4.36 1.63 -5.01
CA GLY A 100 -4.70 0.31 -5.54
C GLY A 100 -5.95 0.29 -6.41
N ILE A 101 -6.97 1.09 -6.07
CA ILE A 101 -8.22 1.23 -6.86
C ILE A 101 -7.99 2.13 -8.08
N PHE A 102 -7.23 3.20 -7.91
CA PHE A 102 -6.86 4.18 -8.93
C PHE A 102 -5.35 4.07 -9.21
N PRO A 103 -4.93 3.04 -9.98
CA PRO A 103 -3.53 2.86 -10.36
C PRO A 103 -3.00 4.05 -11.16
N CYS A 104 -1.69 4.24 -11.15
CA CYS A 104 -1.03 5.16 -12.06
C CYS A 104 -1.01 4.60 -13.50
N ASP A 105 -0.93 5.49 -14.48
CA ASP A 105 -0.51 5.15 -15.84
C ASP A 105 0.97 4.74 -15.83
N SER A 106 1.36 3.79 -16.70
CA SER A 106 2.77 3.46 -16.84
C SER A 106 3.58 4.60 -17.44
N GLY A 107 4.88 4.61 -17.15
CA GLY A 107 5.77 5.63 -17.70
C GLY A 107 5.47 7.03 -17.16
N CYS A 108 4.79 7.13 -16.01
CA CYS A 108 4.55 8.39 -15.32
C CYS A 108 5.88 9.15 -15.21
N ASN A 109 5.91 10.32 -15.84
CA ASN A 109 7.14 11.03 -16.07
C ASN A 109 7.80 11.39 -14.73
N LYS A 110 9.02 10.90 -14.49
CA LYS A 110 9.79 11.23 -13.29
C LYS A 110 10.00 12.74 -13.12
N GLU A 111 9.92 13.49 -14.22
CA GLU A 111 10.06 14.95 -14.26
C GLU A 111 8.74 15.70 -14.10
N LEU A 112 7.60 15.00 -13.90
CA LEU A 112 6.26 15.59 -13.77
C LEU A 112 5.84 16.48 -14.96
N ILE A 113 6.43 16.28 -16.14
CA ILE A 113 6.07 17.03 -17.35
C ILE A 113 4.74 16.47 -17.85
N ASP A 114 3.74 17.32 -17.91
CA ASP A 114 2.38 17.00 -18.34
C ASP A 114 2.36 16.59 -19.82
N PRO A 115 2.04 15.33 -20.16
CA PRO A 115 2.00 14.87 -21.54
C PRO A 115 0.86 15.50 -22.35
N SER A 116 -0.09 16.21 -21.72
CA SER A 116 -1.15 16.94 -22.42
C SER A 116 -0.71 18.28 -23.01
N SER A 117 0.55 18.68 -22.79
CA SER A 117 1.11 19.95 -23.29
C SER A 117 1.83 19.86 -24.65
N SER A 118 1.79 18.70 -25.32
CA SER A 118 2.40 18.44 -26.63
C SER A 118 1.39 18.06 -27.70
#